data_AF-A0A835EDY7-F1
#
_entry.id   AF-A0A835EDY7-F1
#
_cell.length_a   1.000
_cell.length_b   1.000
_cell.length_c   1.000
_cell.angle_alpha   90.00
_cell.angle_beta   90.00
_cell.angle_gamma   90.00
#
_symmetry.space_group_name_H-M   'P 1'
#
loop_
_entity.id
_entity.type
_entity.pdbx_description
1 polymer ?
#
loop_
_entity_poly.entity_id
_entity_poly.type
_entity_poly.pdbx_seq_one_letter_code
_entity_poly.pdbx_strand_id
1 'polypeptide(L)'
;MLAHSVAPDRYTFPLALKAAAQAEPLGSPLRLQLHAAAIKRGLALHPFTESALISGYAKASDLGAARRVFEENPHRELGSWNSIISGIAQAGEYKEALALFHELRRGGMIPDDLTMVSIVPACCALGDIGLAEQLHKCILQCQRSGRLDVTLSNALVDMYAKCGRTDLARRVFDRMPVRDVSSWTTMITALATHGEEQGALDMFVNMQREEVSPNRVTMLAVLSACAHGGLVDRGLGLLKEMEDGAIKVVPTIEHYGCMVDMLGRVGRVDEARALVEQRMPMEANVVIWGTLLGACEKHGNVNVGEWAAGRLVDAQPWNDGVYVVLSNIYAAAGMWGEVERVRKIMSERKVMKSPGCSL
;
A
#
# COMPACT_ATOMS: atom_id res chain seq x y z
N MET A 1 -14.69 -17.61 -32.57
CA MET A 1 -15.05 -18.93 -32.01
C MET A 1 -16.57 -19.18 -31.98
N LEU A 2 -17.41 -18.30 -31.40
CA LEU A 2 -18.88 -18.43 -31.51
C LEU A 2 -19.41 -18.26 -32.96
N ALA A 3 -18.67 -17.57 -33.83
CA ALA A 3 -18.99 -17.43 -35.25
C ALA A 3 -18.66 -18.67 -36.11
N HIS A 4 -18.01 -19.72 -35.57
CA HIS A 4 -17.50 -20.87 -36.33
C HIS A 4 -17.93 -22.24 -35.77
N SER A 5 -19.01 -22.31 -34.97
CA SER A 5 -19.63 -23.57 -34.52
C SER A 5 -18.71 -24.56 -33.77
N VAL A 6 -17.59 -24.09 -33.20
CA VAL A 6 -16.73 -24.91 -32.35
C VAL A 6 -17.31 -24.91 -30.94
N ALA A 7 -17.72 -26.07 -30.44
CA ALA A 7 -18.23 -26.22 -29.08
C ALA A 7 -17.10 -25.88 -28.08
N PRO A 8 -17.35 -24.99 -27.08
CA PRO A 8 -16.35 -24.67 -26.08
C PRO A 8 -16.03 -25.92 -25.26
N ASP A 9 -14.73 -26.19 -25.12
CA ASP A 9 -14.18 -27.35 -24.43
C ASP A 9 -13.57 -26.98 -23.07
N ARG A 10 -12.92 -27.95 -22.43
CA ARG A 10 -12.24 -27.80 -21.13
C ARG A 10 -11.13 -26.72 -21.10
N TYR A 11 -10.68 -26.21 -22.24
CA TYR A 11 -9.69 -25.13 -22.34
C TYR A 11 -10.32 -23.79 -22.77
N THR A 12 -11.42 -23.83 -23.50
CA THR A 12 -12.13 -22.65 -23.97
C THR A 12 -12.91 -21.96 -22.85
N PHE A 13 -13.55 -22.74 -21.98
CA PHE A 13 -14.33 -22.19 -20.85
C PHE A 13 -13.50 -21.40 -19.83
N PRO A 14 -12.35 -21.90 -19.35
CA PRO A 14 -11.49 -21.14 -18.44
C PRO A 14 -11.05 -19.78 -19.01
N LEU A 15 -10.75 -19.73 -20.31
CA LEU A 15 -10.34 -18.49 -20.98
C LEU A 15 -11.49 -17.49 -21.09
N ALA A 16 -12.68 -17.96 -21.49
CA ALA A 16 -13.87 -17.12 -21.55
C ALA A 16 -14.29 -16.58 -20.18
N LEU A 17 -14.18 -17.39 -19.13
CA LEU A 17 -14.45 -16.99 -17.75
C LEU A 17 -13.43 -15.97 -17.24
N LYS A 18 -12.14 -16.17 -17.52
CA LYS A 18 -11.09 -15.19 -17.18
C LYS A 18 -11.31 -13.85 -17.89
N ALA A 19 -11.69 -13.87 -19.17
CA ALA A 19 -11.99 -12.67 -19.93
C ALA A 19 -13.23 -11.93 -19.39
N ALA A 20 -14.31 -12.66 -19.09
CA ALA A 20 -15.51 -12.08 -18.49
C ALA A 20 -15.21 -11.44 -17.12
N ALA A 21 -14.35 -12.05 -16.32
CA ALA A 21 -13.93 -11.50 -15.02
C ALA A 21 -13.07 -10.23 -15.12
N GLN A 22 -12.47 -9.92 -16.28
CA GLN A 22 -11.67 -8.71 -16.50
C GLN A 22 -12.48 -7.59 -17.17
N ALA A 23 -13.52 -7.93 -17.92
CA ALA A 23 -14.21 -7.01 -18.81
C ALA A 23 -15.45 -6.33 -18.20
N GLU A 24 -15.96 -6.79 -17.05
CA GLU A 24 -17.34 -6.47 -16.65
C GLU A 24 -17.51 -6.01 -15.18
N PRO A 25 -18.48 -5.11 -14.92
CA PRO A 25 -18.84 -4.70 -13.56
C PRO A 25 -19.44 -5.86 -12.73
N LEU A 26 -19.34 -5.70 -11.41
CA LEU A 26 -19.87 -6.61 -10.39
C LEU A 26 -21.32 -7.04 -10.70
N GLY A 27 -21.52 -8.30 -11.12
CA GLY A 27 -22.86 -8.90 -11.29
C GLY A 27 -23.31 -9.20 -12.74
N SER A 28 -22.41 -9.20 -13.72
CA SER A 28 -22.78 -9.50 -15.12
C SER A 28 -23.49 -10.86 -15.32
N PRO A 29 -24.54 -10.91 -16.18
CA PRO A 29 -25.22 -12.15 -16.56
C PRO A 29 -24.33 -13.10 -17.37
N LEU A 30 -23.26 -12.61 -18.02
CA LEU A 30 -22.40 -13.43 -18.87
C LEU A 30 -21.67 -14.51 -18.06
N ARG A 31 -21.16 -14.18 -16.86
CA ARG A 31 -20.51 -15.17 -15.97
C ARG A 31 -21.48 -16.27 -15.56
N LEU A 32 -22.72 -15.91 -15.21
CA LEU A 32 -23.75 -16.87 -14.83
C LEU A 32 -24.14 -17.76 -16.03
N GLN A 33 -24.23 -17.19 -17.23
CA GLN A 33 -24.46 -17.95 -18.46
C GLN A 33 -23.32 -18.91 -18.78
N LEU A 34 -22.06 -18.48 -18.62
CA LEU A 34 -20.88 -19.32 -18.81
C LEU A 34 -20.82 -20.45 -17.76
N HIS A 35 -21.14 -20.16 -16.50
CA HIS A 35 -21.24 -21.18 -15.45
C HIS A 35 -22.35 -22.18 -15.73
N ALA A 36 -23.57 -21.72 -16.06
CA ALA A 36 -24.68 -22.60 -16.44
C ALA A 36 -24.35 -23.45 -17.68
N ALA A 37 -23.64 -22.89 -18.66
CA ALA A 37 -23.17 -23.62 -19.84
C ALA A 37 -22.10 -24.67 -19.51
N ALA A 38 -21.21 -24.40 -18.54
CA ALA A 38 -20.24 -25.36 -18.04
C ALA A 38 -20.93 -26.53 -17.32
N ILE A 39 -21.94 -26.26 -16.48
CA ILE A 39 -22.76 -27.28 -15.80
C ILE A 39 -23.47 -28.16 -16.83
N LYS A 40 -24.19 -27.55 -17.80
CA LYS A 40 -24.91 -28.29 -18.86
C LYS A 40 -24.02 -29.21 -19.69
N ARG A 41 -22.71 -28.92 -19.76
CA ARG A 41 -21.73 -29.73 -20.49
C ARG A 41 -20.93 -30.69 -19.59
N GLY A 42 -21.20 -30.74 -18.28
CA GLY A 42 -20.46 -31.56 -17.33
C GLY A 42 -19.02 -31.11 -17.11
N LEU A 43 -18.70 -29.85 -17.42
CA LEU A 43 -17.34 -29.29 -17.34
C LEU A 43 -17.11 -28.42 -16.11
N ALA A 44 -18.15 -28.16 -15.29
CA ALA A 44 -18.06 -27.28 -14.13
C ALA A 44 -17.05 -27.77 -13.07
N LEU A 45 -16.94 -29.08 -12.87
CA LEU A 45 -16.00 -29.71 -11.93
C LEU A 45 -14.62 -29.99 -12.53
N HIS A 46 -14.39 -29.65 -13.80
CA HIS A 46 -13.08 -29.84 -14.41
C HIS A 46 -12.07 -28.85 -13.79
N PRO A 47 -10.87 -29.28 -13.36
CA PRO A 47 -9.97 -28.46 -12.53
C PRO A 47 -9.72 -27.03 -13.03
N PHE A 48 -9.45 -26.87 -14.33
CA PHE A 48 -9.23 -25.55 -14.94
C PHE A 48 -10.49 -24.68 -14.99
N THR A 49 -11.66 -25.28 -15.23
CA THR A 49 -12.94 -24.58 -15.29
C THR A 49 -13.37 -24.16 -13.90
N GLU A 50 -13.26 -25.06 -12.93
CA GLU A 50 -13.54 -24.81 -11.51
C GLU A 50 -12.67 -23.66 -10.99
N SER A 51 -11.34 -23.73 -11.17
CA SER A 51 -10.41 -22.68 -10.77
C SER A 51 -10.77 -21.32 -11.38
N ALA A 52 -11.16 -21.30 -12.66
CA ALA A 52 -11.58 -20.08 -13.35
C ALA A 52 -12.92 -19.54 -12.83
N LEU A 53 -13.88 -20.41 -12.51
CA LEU A 53 -15.15 -20.04 -11.89
C LEU A 53 -14.92 -19.42 -10.51
N ILE A 54 -14.13 -20.08 -9.64
CA ILE A 54 -13.78 -19.60 -8.29
C ILE A 54 -13.14 -18.21 -8.38
N SER A 55 -12.10 -18.06 -9.21
CA SER A 55 -11.42 -16.77 -9.39
C SER A 55 -12.35 -15.70 -9.95
N GLY A 56 -13.21 -16.05 -10.91
CA GLY A 56 -14.20 -15.14 -11.49
C GLY A 56 -15.27 -14.70 -10.49
N TYR A 57 -15.69 -15.56 -9.56
CA TYR A 57 -16.60 -15.20 -8.47
C TYR A 57 -15.93 -14.31 -7.44
N ALA A 58 -14.73 -14.66 -6.99
CA ALA A 58 -13.96 -13.89 -6.02
C ALA A 58 -13.66 -12.46 -6.50
N LYS A 59 -13.29 -12.29 -7.78
CA LYS A 59 -13.02 -10.96 -8.37
C LYS A 59 -14.24 -10.04 -8.44
N ALA A 60 -15.44 -10.60 -8.50
CA ALA A 60 -16.67 -9.81 -8.37
C ALA A 60 -17.22 -9.85 -6.95
N SER A 61 -16.35 -10.00 -5.95
CA SER A 61 -16.68 -9.94 -4.53
C SER A 61 -17.80 -10.90 -4.08
N ASP A 62 -18.09 -11.95 -4.85
CA ASP A 62 -19.08 -12.98 -4.54
C ASP A 62 -18.38 -14.22 -4.00
N LEU A 63 -17.80 -14.08 -2.80
CA LEU A 63 -17.06 -15.17 -2.13
C LEU A 63 -17.98 -16.35 -1.79
N GLY A 64 -19.28 -16.12 -1.59
CA GLY A 64 -20.25 -17.17 -1.32
C GLY A 64 -20.46 -18.10 -2.53
N ALA A 65 -20.57 -17.54 -3.74
CA ALA A 65 -20.59 -18.36 -4.95
C ALA A 65 -19.24 -19.03 -5.23
N ALA A 66 -18.12 -18.34 -5.00
CA ALA A 66 -16.79 -18.93 -5.14
C ALA A 66 -16.61 -20.17 -4.24
N ARG A 67 -17.06 -20.08 -2.99
CA ARG A 67 -17.02 -21.18 -2.02
C ARG A 67 -17.89 -22.36 -2.42
N ARG A 68 -19.12 -22.11 -2.88
CA ARG A 68 -20.02 -23.19 -3.32
C ARG A 68 -19.39 -24.02 -4.44
N VAL A 69 -18.82 -23.34 -5.45
CA VAL A 69 -18.12 -24.03 -6.55
C VAL A 69 -16.96 -24.88 -6.02
N PHE A 70 -16.19 -24.35 -5.07
CA PHE A 70 -15.07 -25.06 -4.44
C PHE A 70 -15.52 -26.26 -3.61
N GLU A 71 -16.60 -26.13 -2.83
CA GLU A 71 -17.12 -27.20 -1.95
C GLU A 71 -17.79 -28.33 -2.73
N GLU A 72 -18.45 -28.02 -3.86
CA GLU A 72 -19.14 -28.98 -4.73
C GLU A 72 -18.20 -30.00 -5.40
N ASN A 73 -16.92 -29.69 -5.57
CA ASN A 73 -15.95 -30.63 -6.14
C ASN A 73 -15.28 -31.48 -5.05
N PRO A 74 -15.52 -32.80 -4.94
CA PRO A 74 -14.82 -33.64 -3.97
C PRO A 74 -13.34 -33.90 -4.33
N HIS A 75 -12.94 -33.67 -5.59
CA HIS A 75 -11.61 -33.94 -6.12
C HIS A 75 -10.86 -32.65 -6.48
N ARG A 76 -10.79 -31.71 -5.53
CA ARG A 76 -10.11 -30.43 -5.71
C ARG A 76 -8.61 -30.61 -5.95
N GLU A 77 -8.12 -30.01 -7.03
CA GLU A 77 -6.69 -29.90 -7.32
C GLU A 77 -6.11 -28.60 -6.77
N LEU A 78 -4.78 -28.51 -6.71
CA LEU A 78 -4.05 -27.34 -6.20
C LEU A 78 -4.49 -26.01 -6.84
N GLY A 79 -4.88 -26.02 -8.13
CA GLY A 79 -5.40 -24.84 -8.82
C GLY A 79 -6.67 -24.26 -8.18
N SER A 80 -7.61 -25.12 -7.75
CA SER A 80 -8.87 -24.71 -7.14
C SER A 80 -8.63 -24.12 -5.75
N TRP A 81 -7.72 -24.73 -4.98
CA TRP A 81 -7.27 -24.21 -3.70
C TRP A 81 -6.57 -22.86 -3.81
N ASN A 82 -5.64 -22.72 -4.77
CA ASN A 82 -4.97 -21.45 -5.03
C ASN A 82 -5.97 -20.35 -5.41
N SER A 83 -6.99 -20.70 -6.19
CA SER A 83 -8.03 -19.75 -6.61
C SER A 83 -8.88 -19.26 -5.43
N ILE A 84 -9.32 -20.16 -4.54
CA ILE A 84 -10.15 -19.77 -3.38
C ILE A 84 -9.34 -19.03 -2.32
N ILE A 85 -8.13 -19.51 -2.00
CA ILE A 85 -7.23 -18.88 -1.02
C ILE A 85 -6.87 -17.47 -1.48
N SER A 86 -6.46 -17.30 -2.73
CA SER A 86 -6.10 -15.99 -3.27
C SER A 86 -7.30 -15.04 -3.29
N GLY A 87 -8.47 -15.53 -3.68
CA GLY A 87 -9.70 -14.74 -3.69
C GLY A 87 -10.12 -14.22 -2.31
N ILE A 88 -10.08 -15.09 -1.30
CA ILE A 88 -10.42 -14.75 0.09
C ILE A 88 -9.37 -13.81 0.69
N ALA A 89 -8.08 -14.06 0.44
CA ALA A 89 -7.00 -13.18 0.90
C ALA A 89 -7.10 -11.78 0.29
N GLN A 90 -7.42 -11.67 -1.00
CA GLN A 90 -7.62 -10.38 -1.68
C GLN A 90 -8.84 -9.60 -1.16
N ALA A 91 -9.86 -10.30 -0.66
CA ALA A 91 -11.02 -9.69 -0.02
C ALA A 91 -10.75 -9.25 1.43
N GLY A 92 -9.57 -9.53 1.99
CA GLY A 92 -9.21 -9.16 3.35
C GLY A 92 -9.63 -10.16 4.43
N GLU A 93 -10.21 -11.31 4.06
CA GLU A 93 -10.67 -12.35 4.99
C GLU A 93 -9.52 -13.28 5.42
N TYR A 94 -8.48 -12.68 6.01
CA TYR A 94 -7.17 -13.31 6.25
C TYR A 94 -7.21 -14.56 7.14
N LYS A 95 -8.06 -14.56 8.18
CA LYS A 95 -8.21 -15.73 9.07
C LYS A 95 -8.74 -16.95 8.34
N GLU A 96 -9.66 -16.71 7.41
CA GLU A 96 -10.23 -17.78 6.61
C GLU A 96 -9.25 -18.30 5.56
N ALA A 97 -8.54 -17.40 4.88
CA ALA A 97 -7.49 -17.80 3.94
C ALA A 97 -6.46 -18.74 4.61
N LEU A 98 -6.06 -18.42 5.86
CA LEU A 98 -5.19 -19.27 6.66
C LEU A 98 -5.82 -20.62 7.03
N ALA A 99 -7.11 -20.64 7.38
CA ALA A 99 -7.82 -21.88 7.67
C ALA A 99 -7.82 -22.83 6.45
N LEU A 100 -8.11 -22.30 5.26
CA LEU A 100 -8.06 -23.06 4.00
C LEU A 100 -6.64 -23.53 3.66
N PHE A 101 -5.62 -22.71 3.92
CA PHE A 101 -4.22 -23.14 3.76
C PHE A 101 -3.85 -24.30 4.70
N HIS A 102 -4.30 -24.24 5.96
CA HIS A 102 -4.10 -25.36 6.88
C HIS A 102 -4.85 -26.61 6.43
N GLU A 103 -6.07 -26.48 5.91
CA GLU A 103 -6.84 -27.59 5.37
C GLU A 103 -6.15 -28.24 4.16
N LEU A 104 -5.67 -27.43 3.21
CA LEU A 104 -4.88 -27.89 2.06
C LEU A 104 -3.69 -28.75 2.49
N ARG A 105 -2.97 -28.30 3.52
CA ARG A 105 -1.80 -29.02 4.05
C ARG A 105 -2.19 -30.29 4.79
N ARG A 106 -3.28 -30.27 5.57
CA ARG A 106 -3.82 -31.45 6.26
C ARG A 106 -4.32 -32.50 5.27
N GLY A 107 -4.77 -32.09 4.09
CA GLY A 107 -5.11 -32.95 2.96
C GLY A 107 -3.89 -33.59 2.26
N GLY A 108 -2.66 -33.30 2.71
CA GLY A 108 -1.44 -33.89 2.15
C GLY A 108 -0.96 -33.26 0.85
N MET A 109 -1.60 -32.18 0.39
CA MET A 109 -1.13 -31.46 -0.80
C MET A 109 0.05 -30.54 -0.45
N ILE A 110 1.00 -30.44 -1.39
CA ILE A 110 2.17 -29.56 -1.26
C ILE A 110 1.78 -28.19 -1.85
N PRO A 111 1.76 -27.11 -1.03
CA PRO A 111 1.56 -25.76 -1.54
C PRO A 111 2.66 -25.38 -2.56
N ASP A 112 2.29 -24.57 -3.56
CA ASP A 112 3.25 -23.98 -4.50
C ASP A 112 3.52 -22.50 -4.17
N ASP A 113 4.40 -21.87 -4.97
CA ASP A 113 4.76 -20.46 -4.77
C ASP A 113 3.52 -19.55 -4.86
N LEU A 114 2.50 -19.89 -5.67
CA LEU A 114 1.27 -19.13 -5.77
C LEU A 114 0.42 -19.24 -4.49
N THR A 115 0.36 -20.42 -3.88
CA THR A 115 -0.26 -20.58 -2.55
C THR A 115 0.44 -19.70 -1.54
N MET A 116 1.78 -19.72 -1.52
CA MET A 116 2.57 -18.98 -0.53
C MET A 116 2.41 -17.46 -0.68
N VAL A 117 2.52 -16.94 -1.89
CA VAL A 117 2.29 -15.50 -2.18
C VAL A 117 0.89 -15.07 -1.75
N SER A 118 -0.12 -15.94 -1.87
CA SER A 118 -1.50 -15.63 -1.46
C SER A 118 -1.70 -15.57 0.06
N ILE A 119 -0.88 -16.30 0.84
CA ILE A 119 -1.00 -16.38 2.31
C ILE A 119 -0.11 -15.37 3.04
N VAL A 120 1.00 -14.93 2.43
CA VAL A 120 1.88 -13.92 3.02
C VAL A 120 1.11 -12.65 3.48
N PRO A 121 0.20 -12.05 2.69
CA PRO A 121 -0.58 -10.88 3.12
C PRO A 121 -1.40 -11.10 4.39
N ALA A 122 -1.90 -12.32 4.62
CA ALA A 122 -2.62 -12.66 5.84
C ALA A 122 -1.70 -12.57 7.08
N CYS A 123 -0.44 -13.01 6.94
CA CYS A 123 0.55 -12.89 8.00
C CYS A 123 0.92 -11.42 8.24
N CYS A 124 1.15 -10.67 7.15
CA CYS A 124 1.42 -9.23 7.22
C CYS A 124 0.32 -8.45 7.96
N ALA A 125 -0.95 -8.77 7.68
CA ALA A 125 -2.10 -8.09 8.28
C ALA A 125 -2.32 -8.46 9.75
N LEU A 126 -1.99 -9.69 10.14
CA LEU A 126 -2.13 -10.16 11.53
C LEU A 126 -0.92 -9.75 12.41
N GLY A 127 0.23 -9.45 11.81
CA GLY A 127 1.44 -9.09 12.55
C GLY A 127 2.02 -10.22 13.41
N ASP A 128 1.58 -11.47 13.21
CA ASP A 128 1.99 -12.62 14.02
C ASP A 128 3.34 -13.18 13.54
N ILE A 129 4.40 -12.91 14.33
CA ILE A 129 5.74 -13.39 14.03
C ILE A 129 5.88 -14.92 14.08
N GLY A 130 5.13 -15.59 14.95
CA GLY A 130 5.15 -17.05 15.06
C GLY A 130 4.57 -17.70 13.79
N LEU A 131 3.51 -17.11 13.25
CA LEU A 131 2.94 -17.51 11.96
C LEU A 131 3.92 -17.22 10.81
N ALA A 132 4.53 -16.04 10.79
CA ALA A 132 5.51 -15.65 9.77
C ALA A 132 6.70 -16.63 9.71
N GLU A 133 7.25 -17.04 10.85
CA GLU A 133 8.32 -18.03 10.93
C GLU A 133 7.87 -19.42 10.46
N GLN A 134 6.65 -19.84 10.80
CA GLN A 134 6.09 -21.10 10.32
C GLN A 134 5.89 -21.08 8.80
N LEU A 135 5.39 -19.97 8.25
CA LEU A 135 5.19 -19.82 6.81
C LEU A 135 6.53 -19.82 6.07
N HIS A 136 7.54 -19.10 6.58
CA HIS A 136 8.88 -19.12 5.99
C HIS A 136 9.50 -20.52 6.02
N LYS A 137 9.38 -21.27 7.13
CA LYS A 137 9.80 -22.68 7.17
C LYS A 137 9.06 -23.54 6.14
N CYS A 138 7.75 -23.33 6.00
CA CYS A 138 6.94 -24.04 5.02
C CYS A 138 7.40 -23.74 3.59
N ILE A 139 7.67 -22.47 3.28
CA ILE A 139 8.19 -22.02 1.99
C ILE A 139 9.51 -22.73 1.66
N LEU A 140 10.46 -22.76 2.60
CA LEU A 140 11.74 -23.44 2.40
C LEU A 140 11.59 -24.96 2.20
N GLN A 141 10.59 -25.59 2.83
CA GLN A 141 10.31 -27.02 2.67
C GLN A 141 9.65 -27.37 1.34
N CYS A 142 8.82 -26.47 0.79
CA CYS A 142 8.09 -26.71 -0.46
C CYS A 142 8.96 -26.42 -1.70
N GLN A 143 10.06 -25.68 -1.53
CA GLN A 143 10.97 -25.28 -2.58
C GLN A 143 11.91 -26.41 -3.03
N ARG A 144 11.65 -26.98 -4.21
CA ARG A 144 12.42 -28.11 -4.78
C ARG A 144 13.81 -27.72 -5.29
N SER A 145 14.00 -26.47 -5.68
CA SER A 145 15.25 -25.94 -6.27
C SER A 145 16.27 -25.46 -5.23
N GLY A 146 15.86 -25.37 -3.95
CA GLY A 146 16.67 -24.77 -2.89
C GLY A 146 16.91 -23.26 -3.02
N ARG A 147 16.24 -22.58 -3.97
CA ARG A 147 16.39 -21.13 -4.21
C ARG A 147 15.03 -20.46 -4.39
N LEU A 148 14.73 -19.56 -3.45
CA LEU A 148 13.53 -18.73 -3.48
C LEU A 148 13.53 -17.81 -4.70
N ASP A 149 12.38 -17.71 -5.35
CA ASP A 149 12.14 -16.68 -6.36
C ASP A 149 12.25 -15.28 -5.73
N VAL A 150 12.64 -14.29 -6.55
CA VAL A 150 12.75 -12.88 -6.10
C VAL A 150 11.42 -12.38 -5.58
N THR A 151 10.30 -12.74 -6.20
CA THR A 151 8.96 -12.30 -5.79
C THR A 151 8.62 -12.81 -4.39
N LEU A 152 8.85 -14.10 -4.15
CA LEU A 152 8.57 -14.71 -2.85
C LEU A 152 9.54 -14.21 -1.77
N SER A 153 10.80 -13.97 -2.14
CA SER A 153 11.80 -13.36 -1.25
C SER A 153 11.39 -11.94 -0.84
N ASN A 154 10.94 -11.11 -1.78
CA ASN A 154 10.43 -9.77 -1.51
C ASN A 154 9.20 -9.81 -0.59
N ALA A 155 8.29 -10.78 -0.80
CA ALA A 155 7.13 -10.99 0.06
C ALA A 155 7.54 -11.38 1.50
N LEU A 156 8.57 -12.22 1.66
CA LEU A 156 9.11 -12.56 2.99
C LEU A 156 9.76 -11.36 3.69
N VAL A 157 10.49 -10.51 2.97
CA VAL A 157 11.06 -9.27 3.52
C VAL A 157 9.94 -8.35 4.01
N ASP A 158 8.91 -8.10 3.19
CA ASP A 158 7.73 -7.28 3.57
C ASP A 158 6.99 -7.87 4.78
N MET A 159 6.82 -9.19 4.83
CA MET A 159 6.18 -9.89 5.94
C MET A 159 6.91 -9.68 7.25
N TYR A 160 8.22 -9.96 7.29
CA TYR A 160 8.98 -9.78 8.51
C TYR A 160 9.03 -8.32 8.95
N ALA A 161 9.13 -7.38 7.99
CA ALA A 161 9.05 -5.96 8.27
C ALA A 161 7.71 -5.60 8.92
N LYS A 162 6.58 -6.03 8.37
CA LYS A 162 5.24 -5.74 8.94
C LYS A 162 4.99 -6.43 10.28
N CYS A 163 5.67 -7.53 10.57
CA CYS A 163 5.71 -8.16 11.89
C CYS A 163 6.67 -7.47 12.88
N GLY A 164 7.27 -6.34 12.52
CA GLY A 164 8.20 -5.59 13.38
C GLY A 164 9.59 -6.23 13.55
N ARG A 165 9.96 -7.17 12.67
CA ARG A 165 11.25 -7.89 12.70
C ARG A 165 12.11 -7.50 11.50
N THR A 166 12.56 -6.25 11.48
CA THR A 166 13.48 -5.70 10.48
C THR A 166 14.80 -6.47 10.41
N ASP A 167 15.27 -7.02 11.54
CA ASP A 167 16.45 -7.88 11.61
C ASP A 167 16.29 -9.17 10.78
N LEU A 168 15.11 -9.81 10.84
CA LEU A 168 14.82 -10.99 10.05
C LEU A 168 14.58 -10.64 8.59
N ALA A 169 13.88 -9.53 8.32
CA ALA A 169 13.70 -9.01 6.96
C ALA A 169 15.08 -8.79 6.29
N ARG A 170 16.02 -8.16 7.01
CA ARG A 170 17.39 -7.94 6.54
C ARG A 170 18.13 -9.24 6.28
N ARG A 171 17.99 -10.26 7.14
CA ARG A 171 18.60 -11.58 6.92
C ARG A 171 18.08 -12.27 5.66
N VAL A 172 16.78 -12.14 5.36
CA VAL A 172 16.23 -12.67 4.10
C VAL A 172 16.84 -11.91 2.92
N PHE A 173 16.83 -10.58 2.97
CA PHE A 173 17.39 -9.71 1.93
C PHE A 173 18.87 -10.00 1.64
N ASP A 174 19.71 -10.14 2.66
CA ASP A 174 21.14 -10.41 2.53
C ASP A 174 21.43 -11.79 1.90
N ARG A 175 20.50 -12.75 2.02
CA ARG A 175 20.60 -14.09 1.42
C ARG A 175 20.06 -14.17 -0.01
N MET A 176 19.43 -13.11 -0.52
CA MET A 176 18.92 -13.08 -1.88
C MET A 176 20.08 -13.06 -2.89
N PRO A 177 20.14 -14.02 -3.83
CA PRO A 177 21.22 -14.06 -4.83
C PRO A 177 21.04 -13.01 -5.94
N VAL A 178 19.78 -12.62 -6.19
CA VAL A 178 19.39 -11.59 -7.15
C VAL A 178 18.46 -10.65 -6.42
N ARG A 179 18.65 -9.35 -6.61
CA ARG A 179 17.83 -8.29 -6.03
C ARG A 179 17.40 -7.35 -7.13
N ASP A 180 16.12 -6.99 -7.12
CA ASP A 180 15.59 -6.00 -8.04
C ASP A 180 15.24 -4.71 -7.29
N VAL A 181 14.77 -3.71 -8.02
CA VAL A 181 14.33 -2.43 -7.46
C VAL A 181 13.29 -2.65 -6.34
N SER A 182 12.43 -3.66 -6.47
CA SER A 182 11.42 -3.99 -5.45
C SER A 182 12.08 -4.51 -4.17
N SER A 183 13.09 -5.37 -4.25
CA SER A 183 13.83 -5.87 -3.08
C SER A 183 14.40 -4.73 -2.25
N TRP A 184 15.10 -3.80 -2.93
CA TRP A 184 15.70 -2.63 -2.29
C TRP A 184 14.65 -1.69 -1.70
N THR A 185 13.61 -1.40 -2.48
CA THR A 185 12.54 -0.50 -2.05
C THR A 185 11.80 -1.04 -0.82
N THR A 186 11.50 -2.34 -0.79
CA THR A 186 10.85 -2.98 0.37
C THR A 186 11.74 -2.88 1.62
N MET A 187 13.04 -3.16 1.51
CA MET A 187 13.95 -3.08 2.66
C MET A 187 14.13 -1.63 3.17
N ILE A 188 14.31 -0.66 2.26
CA ILE A 188 14.43 0.76 2.60
C ILE A 188 13.15 1.27 3.27
N THR A 189 11.99 0.91 2.71
CA THR A 189 10.68 1.29 3.28
C THR A 189 10.50 0.70 4.67
N ALA A 190 10.82 -0.59 4.84
CA ALA A 190 10.75 -1.26 6.14
C ALA A 190 11.55 -0.51 7.22
N LEU A 191 12.83 -0.23 6.94
CA LEU A 191 13.70 0.49 7.89
C LEU A 191 13.17 1.90 8.19
N ALA A 192 12.73 2.64 7.17
CA ALA A 192 12.17 3.97 7.33
C ALA A 192 10.90 3.99 8.20
N THR A 193 10.01 3.00 8.05
CA THR A 193 8.78 2.89 8.85
C THR A 193 9.02 2.48 10.29
N HIS A 194 10.13 1.81 10.58
CA HIS A 194 10.51 1.35 11.92
C HIS A 194 11.48 2.29 12.64
N GLY A 195 11.74 3.48 12.10
CA GLY A 195 12.63 4.47 12.70
C GLY A 195 14.11 4.07 12.67
N GLU A 196 14.51 3.24 11.70
CA GLU A 196 15.91 2.90 11.44
C GLU A 196 16.44 3.77 10.28
N GLU A 197 16.47 5.09 10.48
CA GLU A 197 16.69 6.05 9.39
C GLU A 197 18.07 5.92 8.76
N GLN A 198 19.10 5.72 9.58
CA GLN A 198 20.45 5.48 9.08
C GLN A 198 20.53 4.17 8.28
N GLY A 199 19.85 3.11 8.74
CA GLY A 199 19.78 1.85 8.01
C GLY A 199 19.10 2.01 6.64
N ALA A 200 18.04 2.81 6.56
CA ALA A 200 17.36 3.11 5.30
C ALA A 200 18.28 3.86 4.33
N LEU A 201 19.05 4.84 4.82
CA LEU A 201 20.04 5.58 4.02
C LEU A 201 21.21 4.69 3.56
N ASP A 202 21.71 3.83 4.43
CA ASP A 202 22.78 2.88 4.09
C ASP A 202 22.31 1.90 3.00
N MET A 203 21.05 1.45 3.07
CA MET A 203 20.46 0.62 2.02
C MET A 203 20.28 1.37 0.71
N PHE A 204 19.89 2.65 0.73
CA PHE A 204 19.85 3.48 -0.46
C PHE A 204 21.24 3.66 -1.10
N VAL A 205 22.27 3.93 -0.30
CA VAL A 205 23.65 4.05 -0.80
C VAL A 205 24.11 2.72 -1.41
N ASN A 206 23.82 1.59 -0.78
CA ASN A 206 24.18 0.28 -1.33
C ASN A 206 23.40 -0.05 -2.62
N MET A 207 22.13 0.33 -2.71
CA MET A 207 21.34 0.22 -3.95
C MET A 207 22.02 0.97 -5.10
N GLN A 208 22.48 2.21 -4.86
CA GLN A 208 23.20 3.00 -5.86
C GLN A 208 24.56 2.39 -6.23
N ARG A 209 25.28 1.83 -5.25
CA ARG A 209 26.57 1.14 -5.48
C ARG A 209 26.43 -0.11 -6.33
N GLU A 210 25.30 -0.82 -6.22
CA GLU A 210 24.95 -1.95 -7.09
C GLU A 210 24.30 -1.49 -8.41
N GLU A 211 24.38 -0.19 -8.74
CA GLU A 211 23.85 0.42 -9.97
C GLU A 211 22.35 0.20 -10.19
N VAL A 212 21.61 -0.10 -9.11
CA VAL A 212 20.15 -0.26 -9.16
C VAL A 212 19.51 1.12 -9.05
N SER A 213 18.79 1.53 -10.10
CA SER A 213 18.15 2.85 -10.12
C SER A 213 16.95 2.91 -9.15
N PRO A 214 16.91 3.91 -8.24
CA PRO A 214 15.75 4.10 -7.37
C PRO A 214 14.51 4.48 -8.18
N ASN A 215 13.34 4.15 -7.65
CA ASN A 215 12.07 4.59 -8.21
C ASN A 215 11.39 5.62 -7.30
N ARG A 216 10.21 6.11 -7.71
CA ARG A 216 9.40 7.06 -6.95
C ARG A 216 9.12 6.62 -5.50
N VAL A 217 8.85 5.33 -5.31
CA VAL A 217 8.55 4.78 -3.97
C VAL A 217 9.81 4.71 -3.13
N THR A 218 10.96 4.35 -3.73
CA THR A 218 12.25 4.35 -3.05
C THR A 218 12.59 5.73 -2.51
N MET A 219 12.48 6.78 -3.35
CA MET A 219 12.80 8.15 -2.94
C MET A 219 11.85 8.68 -1.86
N LEU A 220 10.56 8.35 -1.95
CA LEU A 220 9.60 8.69 -0.90
C LEU A 220 9.98 8.08 0.45
N ALA A 221 10.38 6.80 0.47
CA ALA A 221 10.80 6.11 1.68
C ALA A 221 12.08 6.73 2.29
N VAL A 222 13.07 7.05 1.45
CA VAL A 222 14.31 7.70 1.89
C VAL A 222 14.07 9.10 2.47
N LEU A 223 13.25 9.92 1.80
CA LEU A 223 12.93 11.26 2.29
C LEU A 223 12.08 11.20 3.56
N SER A 224 11.18 10.21 3.68
CA SER A 224 10.41 9.97 4.91
C SER A 224 11.33 9.57 6.08
N ALA A 225 12.32 8.71 5.83
CA ALA A 225 13.36 8.40 6.83
C ALA A 225 14.12 9.67 7.25
N CYS A 226 14.50 10.54 6.30
CA CYS A 226 15.13 11.81 6.66
C CYS A 226 14.20 12.70 7.51
N ALA A 227 12.89 12.68 7.24
CA ALA A 227 11.91 13.49 7.95
C ALA A 227 11.71 13.01 9.39
N HIS A 228 11.67 11.69 9.59
CA HIS A 228 11.56 11.06 10.91
C HIS A 228 12.83 11.26 11.74
N GLY A 229 14.00 11.12 11.11
CA GLY A 229 15.30 11.28 11.77
C GLY A 229 15.76 12.73 11.94
N GLY A 230 14.99 13.72 11.45
CA GLY A 230 15.38 15.13 11.49
C GLY A 230 16.63 15.46 10.66
N LEU A 231 16.93 14.65 9.64
CA LEU A 231 18.12 14.78 8.79
C LEU A 231 17.90 15.82 7.67
N VAL A 232 17.65 17.06 8.07
CA VAL A 232 17.20 18.14 7.17
C VAL A 232 18.14 18.37 5.99
N ASP A 233 19.44 18.49 6.27
CA ASP A 233 20.43 18.79 5.23
C ASP A 233 20.57 17.63 4.23
N ARG A 234 20.45 16.38 4.71
CA ARG A 234 20.48 15.20 3.83
C ARG A 234 19.23 15.14 2.96
N GLY A 235 18.05 15.38 3.53
CA GLY A 235 16.79 15.42 2.78
C GLY A 235 16.79 16.49 1.69
N LEU A 236 17.25 17.71 2.01
CA LEU A 236 17.36 18.82 1.05
C LEU A 236 18.38 18.51 -0.05
N GLY A 237 19.52 17.91 0.31
CA GLY A 237 20.52 17.45 -0.66
C GLY A 237 19.94 16.42 -1.63
N LEU A 238 19.21 15.42 -1.13
CA LEU A 238 18.59 14.39 -1.96
C LEU A 238 17.50 14.97 -2.88
N LEU A 239 16.66 15.89 -2.39
CA LEU A 239 15.68 16.56 -3.24
C LEU A 239 16.38 17.34 -4.37
N LYS A 240 17.47 18.05 -4.05
CA LYS A 240 18.27 18.75 -5.06
C LYS A 240 18.88 17.79 -6.08
N GLU A 241 19.43 16.66 -5.65
CA GLU A 241 19.94 15.63 -6.55
C GLU A 241 18.85 15.10 -7.50
N MET A 242 17.59 15.01 -7.05
CA MET A 242 16.44 14.68 -7.91
C MET A 242 16.07 15.80 -8.88
N GLU A 243 16.06 17.06 -8.42
CA GLU A 243 15.76 18.24 -9.26
C GLU A 243 16.81 18.45 -10.36
N ASP A 244 18.09 18.29 -10.03
CA ASP A 244 19.23 18.44 -10.96
C ASP A 244 19.39 17.23 -11.89
N GLY A 245 18.60 16.16 -11.69
CA GLY A 245 18.61 14.96 -12.52
C GLY A 245 19.75 13.98 -12.23
N ALA A 246 20.53 14.19 -11.16
CA ALA A 246 21.55 13.24 -10.70
C ALA A 246 20.89 11.93 -10.23
N ILE A 247 19.75 12.03 -9.55
CA ILE A 247 18.82 10.92 -9.33
C ILE A 247 17.75 10.99 -10.41
N LYS A 248 17.66 9.95 -11.25
CA LYS A 248 16.71 9.86 -12.38
C LYS A 248 15.27 9.59 -11.95
N VAL A 249 14.79 10.30 -10.93
CA VAL A 249 13.41 10.24 -10.42
C VAL A 249 12.90 11.67 -10.31
N VAL A 250 11.86 11.99 -11.06
CA VAL A 250 11.23 13.32 -11.02
C VAL A 250 10.54 13.50 -9.66
N PRO A 251 10.84 14.61 -8.92
CA PRO A 251 10.14 14.93 -7.69
C PRO A 251 8.63 15.04 -7.90
N THR A 252 7.87 14.51 -6.94
CA THR A 252 6.40 14.51 -6.95
C THR A 252 5.89 15.26 -5.73
N ILE A 253 4.58 15.51 -5.69
CA ILE A 253 3.95 16.22 -4.57
C ILE A 253 4.20 15.54 -3.23
N GLU A 254 4.27 14.21 -3.19
CA GLU A 254 4.58 13.46 -1.96
C GLU A 254 6.02 13.70 -1.48
N HIS A 255 6.98 13.82 -2.39
CA HIS A 255 8.36 14.13 -2.04
C HIS A 255 8.48 15.54 -1.43
N TYR A 256 7.84 16.54 -2.05
CA TYR A 256 7.77 17.89 -1.47
C TYR A 256 7.03 17.90 -0.13
N GLY A 257 5.98 17.09 0.02
CA GLY A 257 5.28 16.90 1.30
C GLY A 257 6.20 16.40 2.42
N CYS A 258 7.08 15.42 2.15
CA CYS A 258 8.09 14.97 3.12
C CYS A 258 9.05 16.10 3.50
N MET A 259 9.46 16.94 2.54
CA MET A 259 10.36 18.06 2.80
C MET A 259 9.72 19.15 3.66
N VAL A 260 8.45 19.46 3.39
CA VAL A 260 7.65 20.40 4.18
C VAL A 260 7.44 19.87 5.60
N ASP A 261 7.10 18.60 5.76
CA ASP A 261 6.96 17.95 7.08
C ASP A 261 8.28 18.00 7.87
N MET A 262 9.39 17.64 7.22
CA MET A 262 10.73 17.67 7.81
C MET A 262 11.11 19.07 8.30
N LEU A 263 10.99 20.09 7.45
CA LEU A 263 11.30 21.49 7.80
C LEU A 263 10.35 22.03 8.88
N GLY A 264 9.06 21.70 8.78
CA GLY A 264 8.05 22.08 9.75
C GLY A 264 8.31 21.50 11.14
N ARG A 265 8.72 20.22 11.24
CA ARG A 265 9.03 19.56 12.52
C ARG A 265 10.15 20.26 13.29
N VAL A 266 11.20 20.70 12.58
CA VAL A 266 12.36 21.40 13.17
C VAL A 266 12.17 22.90 13.34
N GLY A 267 11.04 23.46 12.90
CA GLY A 267 10.73 24.88 13.04
C GLY A 267 11.29 25.79 11.96
N ARG A 268 11.85 25.23 10.87
CA ARG A 268 12.34 25.98 9.69
C ARG A 268 11.18 26.32 8.75
N VAL A 269 10.13 26.93 9.30
CA VAL A 269 8.84 27.12 8.63
C VAL A 269 8.93 28.09 7.44
N ASP A 270 9.76 29.13 7.53
CA ASP A 270 9.97 30.07 6.42
C ASP A 270 10.69 29.40 5.23
N GLU A 271 11.58 28.44 5.49
CA GLU A 271 12.20 27.64 4.44
C GLU A 271 11.21 26.65 3.82
N ALA A 272 10.31 26.08 4.62
CA ALA A 272 9.22 25.24 4.12
C ALA A 272 8.30 26.04 3.19
N ARG A 273 8.01 27.31 3.53
CA ARG A 273 7.31 28.24 2.64
C ARG A 273 8.08 28.50 1.35
N ALA A 274 9.36 28.84 1.45
CA ALA A 274 10.19 29.12 0.26
C ALA A 274 10.27 27.90 -0.68
N LEU A 275 10.34 26.68 -0.12
CA LEU A 275 10.31 25.44 -0.89
C LEU A 275 9.00 25.33 -1.70
N VAL A 276 7.84 25.59 -1.07
CA VAL A 276 6.54 25.53 -1.74
C VAL A 276 6.37 26.65 -2.77
N GLU A 277 6.81 27.88 -2.49
CA GLU A 277 6.62 29.02 -3.40
C GLU A 277 7.60 29.00 -4.59
N GLN A 278 8.83 28.53 -4.40
CA GLN A 278 9.92 28.76 -5.36
C GLN A 278 10.43 27.49 -6.04
N ARG A 279 10.36 26.33 -5.37
CA ARG A 279 10.95 25.08 -5.89
C ARG A 279 9.92 24.09 -6.40
N MET A 280 8.73 24.09 -5.80
CA MET A 280 7.67 23.15 -6.16
C MET A 280 7.06 23.51 -7.53
N PRO A 281 7.18 22.66 -8.57
CA PRO A 281 6.71 22.98 -9.93
C PRO A 281 5.20 22.74 -10.12
N MET A 282 4.51 22.26 -9.08
CA MET A 282 3.09 21.94 -9.10
C MET A 282 2.37 22.61 -7.93
N GLU A 283 1.03 22.72 -7.99
CA GLU A 283 0.27 23.28 -6.87
C GLU A 283 0.26 22.35 -5.65
N ALA A 284 0.43 22.94 -4.47
CA ALA A 284 0.35 22.20 -3.21
C ALA A 284 -1.09 21.78 -2.89
N ASN A 285 -1.22 20.55 -2.40
CA ASN A 285 -2.50 19.96 -2.01
C ASN A 285 -2.83 20.26 -0.54
N VAL A 286 -4.05 19.88 -0.14
CA VAL A 286 -4.54 20.08 1.24
C VAL A 286 -3.66 19.44 2.31
N VAL A 287 -2.92 18.37 1.98
CA VAL A 287 -2.01 17.70 2.92
C VAL A 287 -0.82 18.61 3.23
N ILE A 288 -0.15 19.15 2.20
CA ILE A 288 1.00 20.07 2.37
C ILE A 288 0.60 21.32 3.13
N TRP A 289 -0.55 21.93 2.78
CA TRP A 289 -1.04 23.12 3.48
C TRP A 289 -1.37 22.81 4.95
N GLY A 290 -1.98 21.66 5.23
CA GLY A 290 -2.26 21.20 6.59
C GLY A 290 -0.98 20.99 7.40
N THR A 291 0.05 20.38 6.79
CA THR A 291 1.37 20.20 7.41
C THR A 291 2.04 21.53 7.75
N LEU A 292 2.03 22.50 6.83
CA LEU A 292 2.55 23.85 7.11
C LEU A 292 1.78 24.53 8.24
N LEU A 293 0.45 24.47 8.20
CA LEU A 293 -0.40 25.11 9.20
C LEU A 293 -0.16 24.52 10.60
N GLY A 294 -0.06 23.20 10.72
CA GLY A 294 0.27 22.52 11.99
C GLY A 294 1.69 22.86 12.48
N ALA A 295 2.66 22.99 11.58
CA ALA A 295 4.00 23.45 11.95
C ALA A 295 3.98 24.91 12.46
N CYS A 296 3.19 25.78 11.83
CA CYS A 296 3.00 27.16 12.27
C CYS A 296 2.35 27.26 13.65
N GLU A 297 1.37 26.41 13.95
CA GLU A 297 0.76 26.30 15.28
C GLU A 297 1.78 25.90 16.34
N LYS A 298 2.58 24.87 16.05
CA LYS A 298 3.60 24.38 16.97
C LYS A 298 4.69 25.41 17.26
N HIS A 299 5.11 26.17 16.25
CA HIS A 299 6.27 27.08 16.35
C HIS A 299 5.88 28.56 16.43
N GLY A 300 4.59 28.90 16.46
CA GLY A 300 4.10 30.26 16.61
C GLY A 300 4.33 31.18 15.40
N ASN A 301 4.49 30.64 14.18
CA ASN A 301 4.69 31.46 12.97
C ASN A 301 3.34 31.91 12.40
N VAL A 302 2.89 33.10 12.79
CA VAL A 302 1.60 33.68 12.38
C VAL A 302 1.54 33.89 10.86
N ASN A 303 2.56 34.50 10.27
CA ASN A 303 2.54 34.90 8.85
C ASN A 303 2.39 33.72 7.89
N VAL A 304 3.15 32.63 8.12
CA VAL A 304 3.04 31.42 7.29
C VAL A 304 1.75 30.66 7.61
N GLY A 305 1.31 30.70 8.88
CA GLY A 305 0.04 30.10 9.31
C GLY A 305 -1.17 30.70 8.62
N GLU A 306 -1.26 32.02 8.57
CA GLU A 306 -2.33 32.74 7.84
C GLU A 306 -2.33 32.40 6.35
N TRP A 307 -1.14 32.36 5.74
CA TRP A 307 -0.98 32.03 4.33
C TRP A 307 -1.46 30.61 4.02
N ALA A 308 -1.03 29.61 4.79
CA ALA A 308 -1.46 28.22 4.62
C ALA A 308 -2.96 28.04 4.92
N ALA A 309 -3.47 28.68 5.98
CA ALA A 309 -4.89 28.63 6.33
C ALA A 309 -5.77 29.24 5.24
N GLY A 310 -5.36 30.37 4.63
CA GLY A 310 -6.09 30.97 3.51
C GLY A 310 -6.28 29.99 2.36
N ARG A 311 -5.22 29.29 1.95
CA ARG A 311 -5.28 28.27 0.89
C ARG A 311 -6.20 27.09 1.24
N LEU A 312 -6.15 26.63 2.49
CA LEU A 312 -7.02 25.56 2.98
C LEU A 312 -8.49 25.99 3.04
N VAL A 313 -8.75 27.22 3.46
CA VAL A 313 -10.10 27.78 3.56
C VAL A 313 -10.72 27.95 2.17
N ASP A 314 -9.93 28.33 1.17
CA ASP A 314 -10.38 28.41 -0.22
C ASP A 314 -10.71 27.03 -0.79
N ALA A 315 -9.91 26.01 -0.47
CA ALA A 315 -10.09 24.65 -0.97
C ALA A 315 -11.16 23.85 -0.23
N GLN A 316 -11.27 24.03 1.09
CA GLN A 316 -12.18 23.30 1.98
C GLN A 316 -12.83 24.23 3.02
N PRO A 317 -13.74 25.14 2.59
CA PRO A 317 -14.38 26.10 3.50
C PRO A 317 -15.13 25.48 4.69
N TRP A 318 -15.56 24.22 4.57
CA TRP A 318 -16.32 23.47 5.56
C TRP A 318 -15.46 22.79 6.64
N ASN A 319 -14.13 22.74 6.47
CA ASN A 319 -13.23 22.07 7.39
C ASN A 319 -13.01 22.94 8.64
N ASP A 320 -13.63 22.57 9.75
CA ASP A 320 -13.55 23.30 11.02
C ASP A 320 -12.15 23.28 11.63
N GLY A 321 -11.37 22.23 11.38
CA GLY A 321 -10.01 22.08 11.88
C GLY A 321 -9.08 23.22 11.46
N VAL A 322 -9.21 23.73 10.23
CA VAL A 322 -8.39 24.83 9.69
C VAL A 322 -8.57 26.10 10.51
N TYR A 323 -9.83 26.46 10.81
CA TYR A 323 -10.16 27.65 11.60
C TYR A 323 -9.74 27.50 13.06
N VAL A 324 -9.88 26.29 13.63
CA VAL A 324 -9.43 26.01 15.00
C VAL A 324 -7.93 26.21 15.13
N VAL A 325 -7.14 25.64 14.23
CA VAL A 325 -5.67 25.78 14.25
C VAL A 325 -5.25 27.23 14.03
N LEU A 326 -5.86 27.94 13.07
CA LEU A 326 -5.59 29.37 12.86
C LEU A 326 -5.93 30.22 14.10
N SER A 327 -7.06 29.93 14.76
CA SER A 327 -7.43 30.59 16.01
C SER A 327 -6.44 30.31 17.13
N ASN A 328 -5.87 29.11 17.21
CA ASN A 328 -4.86 28.76 18.21
C ASN A 328 -3.56 29.52 17.97
N ILE A 329 -3.13 29.63 16.71
CA ILE A 329 -1.95 30.45 16.32
C ILE A 329 -2.13 31.89 16.79
N TYR A 330 -3.27 32.52 16.50
CA TYR A 330 -3.54 33.90 16.95
C TYR A 330 -3.59 34.04 18.46
N ALA A 331 -4.23 33.10 19.15
CA ALA A 331 -4.30 33.11 20.61
C ALA A 331 -2.90 33.01 21.25
N ALA A 332 -2.03 32.13 20.72
CA ALA A 332 -0.65 32.00 21.18
C ALA A 332 0.18 33.27 20.94
N ALA A 333 -0.12 34.02 19.88
CA ALA A 333 0.49 35.33 19.58
C ALA A 333 -0.16 36.51 20.34
N GLY A 334 -1.18 36.28 21.16
CA GLY A 334 -1.91 37.33 21.88
C GLY A 334 -2.85 38.19 21.01
N MET A 335 -3.13 37.76 19.78
CA MET A 335 -3.94 38.49 18.79
C MET A 335 -5.43 38.18 18.94
N TRP A 336 -6.02 38.53 20.09
CA TRP A 336 -7.41 38.19 20.43
C TRP A 336 -8.46 38.77 19.47
N GLY A 337 -8.18 39.92 18.82
CA GLY A 337 -9.06 40.48 17.80
C GLY A 337 -9.20 39.58 16.56
N GLU A 338 -8.12 38.94 16.12
CA GLU A 338 -8.17 37.99 15.00
C GLU A 338 -8.83 36.66 15.42
N VAL A 339 -8.69 36.24 16.68
CA VAL A 339 -9.43 35.09 17.23
C VAL A 339 -10.95 35.32 17.13
N GLU A 340 -11.42 36.49 17.53
CA GLU A 340 -12.84 36.86 17.40
C GLU A 340 -13.29 36.91 15.94
N ARG A 341 -12.46 37.44 15.06
CA ARG A 341 -12.72 37.48 13.62
C ARG A 341 -12.86 36.07 13.02
N VAL A 342 -11.96 35.15 13.33
CA VAL A 342 -12.04 33.75 12.86
C VAL A 342 -13.33 33.09 13.34
N ARG A 343 -13.71 33.27 14.60
CA ARG A 343 -14.99 32.75 15.14
C ARG A 343 -16.20 33.32 14.43
N LYS A 344 -16.18 34.62 14.10
CA LYS A 344 -17.24 35.26 13.33
C LYS A 344 -17.36 34.63 11.93
N ILE A 345 -16.24 34.43 11.24
CA ILE A 345 -16.22 33.77 9.92
C ILE A 345 -16.79 32.35 10.01
N MET A 346 -16.42 31.57 11.02
CA MET A 346 -16.97 30.23 11.24
C MET A 346 -18.50 30.26 11.41
N SER A 347 -19.01 31.20 12.20
CA SER A 347 -20.45 31.39 12.42
C SER A 347 -21.18 31.78 11.14
N GLU A 348 -20.63 32.73 10.37
CA GLU A 348 -21.19 33.17 9.08
C GLU A 348 -21.26 32.02 8.06
N ARG A 349 -20.24 31.15 8.08
CA ARG A 349 -20.15 29.97 7.19
C ARG A 349 -20.86 28.73 7.72
N LYS A 350 -21.50 28.81 8.90
CA LYS A 350 -22.17 27.69 9.59
C LYS A 350 -21.25 26.48 9.82
N VAL A 351 -19.96 26.73 10.02
CA VAL A 351 -18.96 25.70 10.32
C VAL A 351 -19.00 25.44 11.83
N MET A 352 -19.42 24.24 12.22
CA MET A 352 -19.50 23.84 13.62
C MET A 352 -18.19 23.17 14.03
N LYS A 353 -17.67 23.56 15.20
CA LYS A 353 -16.52 22.87 15.80
C LYS A 353 -16.94 21.45 16.17
N SER A 354 -16.27 20.46 15.59
CA SER A 354 -16.41 19.05 15.96
C SER A 354 -15.83 18.86 17.37
N PRO A 355 -16.61 18.37 18.36
CA PRO A 355 -16.07 18.02 19.67
C PRO A 355 -14.98 16.96 19.50
N GLY A 356 -13.83 17.12 20.15
CA GLY A 356 -12.78 16.10 20.14
C GLY A 356 -13.28 14.85 20.84
N CYS A 357 -13.53 13.77 20.08
CA CYS A 357 -13.81 12.45 20.64
C CYS A 357 -12.49 11.73 20.87
N SER A 358 -12.16 11.43 22.12
CA SER A 358 -11.18 10.38 22.43
C SER A 358 -11.90 9.04 22.29
N LEU A 359 -11.47 8.20 21.36
CA LEU A 359 -11.94 6.82 21.23
C LEU A 359 -11.15 5.89 22.15
#